data_AF-A0A3D5CUT4-F1
#
_entry.id   AF-A0A3D5CUT4-F1
#
_cell.length_a   1.000
_cell.length_b   1.000
_cell.length_c   1.000
_cell.angle_alpha   90.00
_cell.angle_beta   90.00
_cell.angle_gamma   90.00
#
_symmetry.space_group_name_H-M   'P 1'
#
loop_
_entity.id
_entity.type
_entity.pdbx_description
1 polymer ?
#
loop_
_entity_poly.entity_id
_entity_poly.type
_entity_poly.pdbx_seq_one_letter_code
_entity_poly.pdbx_strand_id
1 'polypeptide(L)' 'MKKRLTTDLTRVDVNKILTRMISKKNHFSFEDIEKECQKPLTTADKFLIRTLVVKKFKLNVEYLSSNQLKFYRVNKEACL' A
#
# COMPACT_ATOMS: atom_id res chain seq x y z
N MET A 1 1.43 11.83 -26.48
CA MET A 1 0.22 11.19 -25.90
C MET A 1 0.48 10.84 -24.44
N LYS A 2 -0.24 11.44 -23.48
CA LYS A 2 -0.16 11.04 -22.06
C LYS A 2 -0.79 9.65 -21.91
N LYS A 3 0.00 8.62 -21.65
CA LYS A 3 -0.51 7.28 -21.28
C LYS A 3 -1.29 7.43 -19.97
N ARG A 4 -2.63 7.36 -20.03
CA ARG A 4 -3.45 7.26 -18.84
C ARG A 4 -3.21 5.86 -18.26
N LEU A 5 -2.52 5.80 -17.14
CA LEU A 5 -2.43 4.59 -16.34
C LEU A 5 -3.84 4.29 -15.83
N THR A 6 -4.52 3.32 -16.43
CA THR A 6 -5.82 2.83 -15.96
C THR A 6 -5.61 2.11 -14.64
N THR A 7 -6.24 2.58 -13.56
CA THR A 7 -6.28 1.91 -12.27
C THR A 7 -7.51 1.01 -12.23
N ASP A 8 -7.32 -0.27 -11.91
CA ASP A 8 -8.45 -1.21 -11.73
C ASP A 8 -9.06 -1.11 -10.33
N LEU A 9 -8.43 -0.35 -9.43
CA LEU A 9 -8.93 -0.05 -8.10
C LEU A 9 -9.24 1.43 -7.94
N THR A 10 -10.43 1.75 -7.44
CA THR A 10 -10.75 3.12 -7.08
C THR A 10 -10.08 3.52 -5.77
N ARG A 11 -9.96 4.82 -5.52
CA ARG A 11 -9.46 5.34 -4.25
C ARG A 11 -10.26 4.85 -3.05
N VAL A 12 -11.57 4.63 -3.22
CA VAL A 12 -12.46 4.13 -2.15
C VAL A 12 -12.13 2.67 -1.83
N ASP A 13 -11.91 1.84 -2.85
CA ASP A 13 -11.56 0.43 -2.68
C ASP A 13 -10.21 0.28 -1.98
N VAL A 14 -9.18 1.00 -2.47
CA VAL A 14 -7.85 0.98 -1.85
C VAL A 14 -7.90 1.43 -0.40
N ASN A 15 -8.71 2.44 -0.07
CA ASN A 15 -8.89 2.86 1.32
C ASN A 15 -9.49 1.75 2.18
N LYS A 16 -10.53 1.06 1.72
CA LYS A 16 -11.17 -0.04 2.47
C LYS A 16 -10.17 -1.17 2.71
N ILE A 17 -9.41 -1.54 1.67
CA ILE A 17 -8.40 -2.60 1.75
C ILE A 17 -7.33 -2.22 2.76
N LEU A 18 -6.72 -1.03 2.63
CA LEU A 18 -5.67 -0.58 3.53
C LEU A 18 -6.14 -0.52 4.99
N THR A 19 -7.35 -0.01 5.26
CA THR A 19 -7.91 0.00 6.61
C THR A 19 -8.00 -1.42 7.20
N ARG A 20 -8.47 -2.41 6.43
CA ARG A 20 -8.52 -3.81 6.85
C ARG A 20 -7.12 -4.41 7.06
N MET A 21 -6.17 -4.10 6.18
CA MET A 21 -4.79 -4.58 6.31
C MET A 21 -4.14 -4.06 7.60
N ILE A 22 -4.31 -2.77 7.88
CA ILE A 22 -3.76 -2.10 9.06
C ILE A 22 -4.37 -2.60 10.37
N SER A 23 -5.62 -3.07 10.35
CA SER A 23 -6.27 -3.66 11.54
C SER A 23 -5.85 -5.11 11.79
N LYS A 24 -5.47 -5.85 10.75
CA LYS A 24 -5.09 -7.27 10.85
C LYS A 24 -3.59 -7.49 11.06
N LYS A 25 -2.73 -6.62 10.50
CA LYS A 25 -1.28 -6.82 10.46
C LYS A 25 -0.52 -5.57 10.89
N ASN A 26 0.57 -5.75 11.64
CA ASN A 26 1.51 -4.67 11.96
C ASN A 26 2.29 -4.18 10.72
N HIS A 27 2.49 -5.09 9.77
CA HIS A 27 3.11 -4.79 8.48
C HIS A 27 2.47 -5.58 7.34
N PHE A 28 2.49 -5.04 6.13
CA PHE A 28 1.97 -5.70 4.93
C PHE A 28 2.72 -5.24 3.67
N SER A 29 2.60 -5.98 2.59
CA SER A 29 3.24 -5.69 1.30
C SER A 29 2.21 -5.53 0.18
N PHE A 30 2.67 -5.26 -1.05
CA PHE A 30 1.78 -5.34 -2.22
C PHE A 30 1.22 -6.75 -2.44
N GLU A 31 2.01 -7.79 -2.17
CA GLU A 31 1.57 -9.17 -2.34
C GLU A 31 0.42 -9.51 -1.38
N ASP A 32 0.46 -8.98 -0.15
CA ASP A 32 -0.64 -9.14 0.79
C ASP A 32 -1.93 -8.48 0.29
N ILE A 33 -1.81 -7.32 -0.37
CA ILE A 33 -2.95 -6.61 -0.97
C ILE A 33 -3.48 -7.39 -2.19
N GLU A 34 -2.59 -7.92 -3.03
CA GLU A 34 -2.94 -8.77 -4.17
C GLU A 34 -3.71 -10.01 -3.72
N LYS A 35 -3.28 -10.64 -2.62
CA LYS A 35 -3.98 -11.78 -2.00
C LYS A 35 -5.37 -11.40 -1.47
N GLU A 36 -5.50 -10.26 -0.79
CA GLU A 36 -6.82 -9.79 -0.30
C GLU A 36 -7.77 -9.43 -1.45
N CYS A 37 -7.25 -8.93 -2.57
CA CYS A 37 -8.05 -8.58 -3.75
C CYS A 37 -8.25 -9.73 -4.74
N GLN A 38 -7.57 -10.86 -4.54
CA GLN A 38 -7.50 -12.01 -5.47
C GLN A 38 -7.14 -11.61 -6.91
N LYS A 39 -6.35 -10.54 -7.07
CA LYS A 39 -5.92 -10.05 -8.38
C LYS A 39 -4.54 -9.38 -8.29
N PRO A 40 -3.72 -9.45 -9.36
CA PRO A 40 -2.47 -8.72 -9.42
C PRO A 40 -2.73 -7.20 -9.46
N LEU A 41 -1.87 -6.42 -8.80
CA LEU A 41 -1.96 -4.97 -8.83
C LEU A 41 -1.27 -4.42 -10.07
N THR A 42 -1.94 -3.52 -10.78
CA THR A 42 -1.31 -2.76 -11.87
C THR A 42 -0.28 -1.78 -11.31
N THR A 43 0.61 -1.25 -12.17
CA THR A 43 1.53 -0.17 -11.78
C THR A 43 0.78 1.05 -11.24
N ALA A 44 -0.40 1.33 -11.80
CA ALA A 44 -1.26 2.42 -11.39
C ALA A 44 -1.81 2.21 -9.98
N ASP A 45 -2.27 0.99 -9.67
CA ASP A 45 -2.77 0.64 -8.35
C ASP A 45 -1.63 0.69 -7.30
N LYS A 46 -0.45 0.17 -7.64
CA LYS A 46 0.74 0.23 -6.76
C LYS A 46 1.12 1.68 -6.43
N PHE A 47 1.02 2.59 -7.40
CA PHE A 47 1.24 4.02 -7.19
C PHE A 47 0.17 4.65 -6.30
N LEU A 48 -1.11 4.35 -6.53
CA LEU A 48 -2.22 4.83 -5.71
C LEU A 48 -2.10 4.34 -4.25
N ILE A 49 -1.79 3.06 -4.06
CA ILE A 49 -1.54 2.45 -2.75
C ILE A 49 -0.39 3.15 -2.04
N ARG A 50 0.79 3.27 -2.66
CA ARG A 50 1.94 4.01 -2.10
C ARG A 50 1.55 5.41 -1.64
N THR A 51 0.80 6.12 -2.49
CA THR A 51 0.36 7.49 -2.20
C THR A 51 -0.55 7.53 -0.97
N LEU A 52 -1.51 6.61 -0.85
CA LEU A 52 -2.43 6.57 0.28
C LEU A 52 -1.75 6.10 1.57
N VAL A 53 -0.90 5.09 1.50
CA VAL A 53 -0.08 4.57 2.61
C VAL A 53 0.69 5.71 3.28
N VAL A 54 1.40 6.53 2.48
CA VAL A 54 2.21 7.64 3.01
C VAL A 54 1.34 8.84 3.39
N LYS A 55 0.52 9.35 2.48
CA LYS A 55 -0.16 10.65 2.67
C LYS A 55 -1.37 10.57 3.60
N LYS A 56 -2.11 9.47 3.56
CA LYS A 56 -3.35 9.33 4.33
C LYS A 56 -3.14 8.53 5.61
N PHE A 57 -2.54 7.34 5.51
CA PHE A 57 -2.37 6.44 6.64
C PHE A 57 -1.08 6.69 7.43
N LYS A 58 -0.19 7.57 6.94
CA LYS A 58 1.08 7.96 7.59
C LYS A 58 1.94 6.74 7.98
N LEU A 59 1.95 5.72 7.14
CA LEU A 59 2.76 4.53 7.33
C LEU A 59 4.16 4.72 6.72
N ASN A 60 5.14 4.02 7.28
CA ASN A 60 6.47 3.94 6.70
C ASN A 60 6.50 2.92 5.56
N VAL A 61 7.41 3.17 4.61
CA VAL A 61 7.65 2.33 3.45
C VAL A 61 9.12 1.91 3.47
N GLU A 62 9.37 0.63 3.67
CA GLU A 62 10.70 0.03 3.60
C GLU A 62 10.87 -0.65 2.23
N TYR A 63 12.01 -0.41 1.60
CA TYR A 63 12.37 -0.96 0.29
C TYR A 63 13.34 -2.11 0.51
N LEU A 64 12.85 -3.35 0.46
CA LEU A 64 13.66 -4.54 0.73
C LEU A 64 14.47 -4.98 -0.50
N SER A 65 13.91 -4.84 -1.70
CA SER A 65 14.56 -5.14 -2.98
C SER A 65 13.72 -4.59 -4.15
N SER A 66 14.15 -4.82 -5.40
CA SER A 66 13.72 -4.18 -6.66
C SER A 66 12.20 -4.09 -6.94
N ASN A 67 11.33 -4.74 -6.17
CA ASN A 67 9.88 -4.53 -6.21
C ASN A 67 9.15 -4.90 -4.89
N GLN A 68 9.88 -5.21 -3.82
CA GLN A 68 9.30 -5.59 -2.54
C GLN A 68 9.29 -4.41 -1.59
N LEU A 69 8.09 -3.92 -1.31
CA LEU A 69 7.84 -2.92 -0.29
C LEU A 69 7.19 -3.55 0.91
N LYS A 70 7.63 -3.12 2.09
CA LYS A 70 6.95 -3.39 3.35
C LYS A 70 6.37 -2.08 3.88
N PHE A 71 5.07 -2.10 4.14
CA PHE A 71 4.31 -1.01 4.74
C PHE A 71 4.09 -1.34 6.20
N TYR A 72 4.44 -0.44 7.09
CA TYR A 72 4.33 -0.68 8.53
C TYR A 72 3.99 0.61 9.26
N ARG A 73 3.35 0.49 10.42
CA ARG A 73 3.12 1.65 11.28
C ARG A 73 4.47 2.24 11.66
N VAL A 74 4.52 3.57 11.75
CA VAL A 74 5.62 4.21 12.45
C VAL A 74 5.54 3.69 13.88
N ASN A 75 6.42 2.76 14.25
CA ASN A 75 6.65 2.50 15.66
C ASN A 75 7.18 3.83 16.21
N LYS A 76 6.38 4.50 17.02
CA LYS A 76 6.89 5.48 17.98
C LYS A 76 7.67 4.70 19.04
N GLU A 77 8.81 4.14 18.67
CA GLU A 77 9.87 3.78 19.61
C GLU A 77 10.94 4.83 19.36
N ALA A 78 10.78 5.96 20.03
CA ALA A 78 11.49 6.30 21.26
C ALA A 78 12.75 7.09 20.87
N CYS A 79 12.59 8.41 20.79
CA CYS A 79 13.73 9.27 21.07
C CYS A 79 14.19 8.91 22.49
N LEU A 80 15.29 8.15 22.57
CA LEU A 80 16.18 8.16 23.72
C LEU A 80 16.85 9.54 23.79
#